data_AF-X0SER7-F1
#
_entry.id   AF-X0SER7-F1
#
_cell.length_a   1.000
_cell.length_b   1.000
_cell.length_c   1.000
_cell.angle_alpha   90.00
_cell.angle_beta   90.00
_cell.angle_gamma   90.00
#
_symmetry.space_group_name_H-M   'P 1'
#
loop_
_entity.id
_entity.type
_entity.pdbx_description
1 polymer ?
#
loop_
_entity_poly.entity_id
_entity_poly.type
_entity_poly.pdbx_seq_one_letter_code
_entity_poly.pdbx_strand_id
1 'polypeptide(L)'
;MIDDEMAAPSFWDNQEKAQERVGERKSLISLVKPLDGALSESDDLTAMVEMAAEDESFAAEVPPEVKRLESVLEQLKLQSLLSGTHDAAGAILTINARDGGTD
;
A
#
# COMPACT_ATOMS: atom_id res chain seq x y z
N MET A 1 -14.69 11.71 -10.63
CA MET A 1 -13.72 11.16 -9.65
C MET A 1 -14.35 11.21 -8.27
N ILE A 2 -14.00 10.34 -7.31
CA ILE A 2 -14.64 10.37 -5.96
C ILE A 2 -14.48 11.76 -5.31
N ASP A 3 -13.37 12.45 -5.59
CA ASP A 3 -13.14 13.84 -5.16
C ASP A 3 -14.17 14.83 -5.72
N ASP A 4 -14.53 14.71 -7.01
CA ASP A 4 -15.52 15.58 -7.65
C ASP A 4 -16.92 15.31 -7.07
N GLU A 5 -17.24 14.04 -6.79
CA GLU A 5 -18.49 13.66 -6.15
C GLU A 5 -18.58 14.24 -4.74
N MET A 6 -17.50 14.15 -3.95
CA MET A 6 -17.42 14.71 -2.59
C MET A 6 -17.50 16.24 -2.55
N ALA A 7 -17.09 16.92 -3.63
CA ALA A 7 -17.18 18.36 -3.76
C ALA A 7 -18.58 18.86 -4.15
N ALA A 8 -19.47 17.97 -4.60
CA ALA A 8 -20.82 18.34 -5.00
C ALA A 8 -21.68 18.77 -3.79
N PRO A 9 -22.50 19.83 -3.90
CA PRO A 9 -23.33 20.31 -2.79
C PRO A 9 -24.30 19.25 -2.24
N SER A 10 -24.80 18.36 -3.11
CA SER A 10 -25.75 17.31 -2.78
C SER A 10 -25.11 16.03 -2.23
N PHE A 11 -23.77 15.97 -2.13
CA PHE A 11 -23.07 14.76 -1.70
C PHE A 11 -23.50 14.32 -0.29
N TRP A 12 -23.75 15.29 0.58
CA TRP A 12 -24.13 15.05 1.97
C TRP A 12 -25.63 14.82 2.17
N ASP A 13 -26.45 14.90 1.12
CA ASP A 13 -27.90 14.69 1.19
C ASP A 13 -28.26 13.23 1.55
N ASN A 14 -27.37 12.28 1.24
CA ASN A 14 -27.47 10.89 1.65
C ASN A 14 -26.24 10.49 2.45
N GLN A 15 -26.37 10.53 3.78
CA GLN A 15 -25.27 10.29 4.72
C GLN A 15 -24.68 8.86 4.59
N GLU A 16 -25.50 7.86 4.31
CA GLU A 16 -25.07 6.46 4.18
C GLU A 16 -24.17 6.28 2.93
N LYS A 17 -24.61 6.78 1.78
CA LYS A 17 -23.79 6.77 0.55
C LYS A 17 -22.53 7.63 0.66
N ALA A 18 -22.62 8.77 1.35
CA ALA A 18 -21.46 9.62 1.59
C ALA A 18 -20.40 8.89 2.43
N GLN A 19 -20.81 8.15 3.48
CA GLN A 19 -19.90 7.36 4.31
C GLN A 19 -19.23 6.23 3.52
N GLU A 20 -19.98 5.53 2.68
CA GLU A 20 -19.44 4.48 1.79
C GLU A 20 -18.34 5.05 0.87
N ARG A 21 -18.62 6.16 0.18
CA ARG A 21 -17.67 6.82 -0.73
C ARG A 21 -16.44 7.37 -0.04
N VAL A 22 -16.61 7.95 1.15
CA VAL A 22 -15.49 8.41 1.98
C VAL A 22 -14.62 7.22 2.42
N GLY A 23 -15.24 6.09 2.78
CA GLY A 23 -14.55 4.85 3.12
C GLY A 23 -13.72 4.32 1.95
N GLU A 24 -14.34 4.20 0.78
CA GLU A 24 -13.70 3.78 -0.47
C GLU A 24 -12.50 4.68 -0.81
N ARG A 25 -12.69 6.00 -0.79
CA ARG A 25 -11.61 6.97 -1.03
C ARG A 25 -10.47 6.81 -0.03
N LYS A 26 -10.78 6.63 1.25
CA LYS A 26 -9.77 6.45 2.30
C LYS A 26 -8.93 5.21 2.04
N SER A 27 -9.56 4.09 1.65
CA SER A 27 -8.86 2.85 1.29
C SER A 27 -7.95 3.05 0.08
N LEU A 28 -8.43 3.69 -0.99
CA LEU A 28 -7.61 3.98 -2.17
C LEU A 28 -6.42 4.89 -1.85
N ILE A 29 -6.64 5.97 -1.09
CA ILE A 29 -5.58 6.90 -0.70
C ILE A 29 -4.55 6.24 0.21
N SER A 30 -4.96 5.29 1.04
CA SER A 30 -4.04 4.53 1.89
C SER A 30 -3.03 3.68 1.11
N LEU A 31 -3.32 3.37 -0.16
CA LEU A 31 -2.42 2.69 -1.08
C LEU A 31 -1.62 3.66 -1.95
N VAL A 32 -2.28 4.68 -2.50
CA VAL A 32 -1.64 5.62 -3.44
C VAL A 32 -0.59 6.48 -2.75
N LYS A 33 -0.88 7.04 -1.57
CA LYS A 33 0.07 7.95 -0.90
C LYS A 33 1.40 7.30 -0.52
N PRO A 34 1.43 6.10 0.09
CA PRO A 34 2.71 5.48 0.40
C PRO A 34 3.44 5.00 -0.86
N LEU A 35 2.72 4.67 -1.93
CA LEU A 35 3.34 4.38 -3.24
C LEU A 35 4.04 5.61 -3.81
N ASP A 36 3.39 6.78 -3.81
CA ASP A 36 4.01 8.04 -4.24
C ASP A 36 5.26 8.35 -3.41
N GLY A 37 5.21 8.10 -2.10
CA GLY A 37 6.36 8.20 -1.21
C GLY A 37 7.50 7.25 -1.61
N ALA A 38 7.21 5.97 -1.83
CA ALA A 38 8.20 4.98 -2.26
C ALA A 38 8.84 5.31 -3.62
N LEU A 39 8.09 5.92 -4.55
CA LEU A 39 8.63 6.41 -5.81
C LEU A 39 9.62 7.57 -5.58
N SER A 40 9.26 8.55 -4.75
CA SER A 40 10.16 9.63 -4.38
C SER A 40 11.44 9.11 -3.70
N GLU A 41 11.31 8.15 -2.79
CA GLU A 41 12.45 7.53 -2.12
C GLU A 41 13.34 6.73 -3.10
N SER A 42 12.75 6.14 -4.14
CA SER A 42 13.50 5.49 -5.22
C SER A 42 14.30 6.48 -6.07
N ASP A 43 13.75 7.67 -6.32
CA ASP A 43 14.46 8.74 -7.01
C ASP A 43 15.62 9.25 -6.16
N ASP A 44 15.41 9.44 -4.85
CA ASP A 44 16.46 9.83 -3.90
C ASP A 44 17.57 8.77 -3.83
N LEU A 45 17.21 7.48 -3.76
CA LEU A 45 18.17 6.38 -3.79
C LEU A 45 18.98 6.35 -5.10
N THR A 46 18.36 6.69 -6.23
CA THR A 46 19.05 6.81 -7.51
C THR A 46 20.12 7.90 -7.44
N ALA A 47 19.77 9.08 -6.90
CA ALA A 47 20.72 10.16 -6.69
C ALA A 47 21.86 9.77 -5.72
N MET A 48 21.56 9.01 -4.66
CA MET A 48 22.60 8.50 -3.74
C MET A 48 23.57 7.55 -4.44
N VAL A 49 23.09 6.69 -5.33
CA VAL A 49 23.94 5.79 -6.13
C VAL A 49 24.82 6.58 -7.09
N GLU A 50 24.29 7.63 -7.72
CA GLU A 50 25.08 8.52 -8.58
C GLU A 50 26.19 9.23 -7.78
N MET A 51 25.88 9.74 -6.59
CA MET A 51 26.86 10.35 -5.69
C MET A 51 27.94 9.35 -5.26
N ALA A 52 27.57 8.12 -4.91
CA ALA A 52 28.51 7.07 -4.53
C ALA A 52 29.43 6.64 -5.68
N ALA A 53 28.97 6.76 -6.93
CA ALA A 53 29.79 6.50 -8.10
C ALA A 53 30.85 7.60 -8.36
N GLU A 54 30.55 8.84 -7.96
CA GLU A 54 31.48 9.97 -8.03
C GLU A 54 32.44 10.03 -6.82
N ASP A 55 31.96 9.66 -5.64
CA ASP A 55 32.71 9.65 -4.38
C ASP A 55 32.33 8.44 -3.51
N GLU A 56 33.28 7.50 -3.39
CA GLU A 56 33.12 6.24 -2.64
C GLU A 56 32.77 6.46 -1.15
N SER A 57 33.02 7.65 -0.58
CA SER A 57 32.64 7.93 0.80
C SER A 57 31.14 7.84 1.06
N PHE A 58 30.31 8.01 0.02
CA PHE A 58 28.85 7.86 0.10
C PHE A 58 28.36 6.41 -0.09
N ALA A 59 29.22 5.50 -0.55
CA ALA A 59 28.83 4.12 -0.88
C ALA A 59 28.27 3.35 0.32
N ALA A 60 28.71 3.69 1.53
CA ALA A 60 28.24 3.06 2.77
C ALA A 60 26.77 3.39 3.11
N GLU A 61 26.22 4.47 2.55
CA GLU A 61 24.85 4.94 2.83
C GLU A 61 23.80 4.24 1.95
N VAL A 62 24.20 3.71 0.79
CA VAL A 62 23.29 3.08 -0.19
C VAL A 62 22.64 1.77 0.33
N PRO A 63 23.39 0.77 0.88
CA PRO A 63 22.79 -0.50 1.26
C PRO A 63 21.71 -0.43 2.37
N PRO A 64 21.85 0.39 3.42
CA PRO A 64 20.78 0.62 4.39
C PRO A 64 19.50 1.16 3.75
N GLU A 65 19.65 2.07 2.78
CA GLU A 65 18.51 2.72 2.14
C GLU A 65 17.79 1.78 1.16
N VAL A 66 18.53 0.96 0.42
CA VAL A 66 17.96 -0.15 -0.36
C VAL A 66 17.09 -1.05 0.53
N LYS A 67 17.62 -1.51 1.68
CA LYS A 67 16.87 -2.37 2.61
C LYS A 67 15.61 -1.68 3.15
N ARG A 68 15.70 -0.38 3.42
CA ARG A 68 14.55 0.41 3.89
C ARG A 68 13.46 0.43 2.82
N LEU A 69 13.81 0.76 1.59
CA LEU A 69 12.86 0.83 0.47
C LEU A 69 12.27 -0.55 0.13
N GLU A 70 13.07 -1.62 0.18
CA GLU A 70 12.57 -3.00 0.04
C GLU A 70 11.49 -3.33 1.07
N SER A 71 11.70 -2.96 2.34
CA SER A 71 10.70 -3.19 3.41
C SER A 71 9.42 -2.39 3.18
N VAL A 72 9.52 -1.15 2.71
CA VAL A 72 8.36 -0.31 2.35
C VAL A 72 7.57 -0.96 1.20
N LEU A 73 8.26 -1.43 0.17
CA LEU A 73 7.64 -2.10 -0.98
C LEU A 73 6.94 -3.42 -0.58
N GLU A 74 7.51 -4.18 0.35
CA GLU A 74 6.89 -5.41 0.85
C GLU A 74 5.58 -5.11 1.61
N GLN A 75 5.57 -4.06 2.43
CA GLN A 75 4.37 -3.61 3.13
C GLN A 75 3.29 -3.11 2.15
N LEU A 76 3.68 -2.30 1.16
CA LEU A 76 2.78 -1.82 0.11
C LEU A 76 2.18 -2.97 -0.70
N LYS A 77 2.99 -3.97 -1.04
CA LYS A 77 2.53 -5.18 -1.72
C LYS A 77 1.48 -5.91 -0.89
N LEU A 78 1.74 -6.14 0.40
CA LEU A 78 0.78 -6.78 1.30
C LEU A 78 -0.53 -5.98 1.37
N GLN A 79 -0.44 -4.65 1.54
CA GLN A 79 -1.62 -3.77 1.57
C GLN A 79 -2.41 -3.82 0.27
N SER A 80 -1.74 -3.86 -0.88
CA SER A 80 -2.43 -3.94 -2.19
C SER A 80 -3.20 -5.26 -2.35
N LEU A 81 -2.64 -6.36 -1.83
CA LEU A 81 -3.28 -7.67 -1.82
C LEU A 81 -4.46 -7.74 -0.83
N LEU A 82 -4.39 -6.99 0.27
CA LEU A 82 -5.34 -7.00 1.38
C LEU A 82 -6.25 -5.75 1.40
N SER A 83 -6.79 -5.37 0.24
CA SER A 83 -7.63 -4.15 0.07
C SER A 83 -9.13 -4.42 0.03
N GLY A 84 -9.55 -5.67 0.24
CA GLY A 84 -10.94 -6.12 0.29
C GLY A 84 -11.65 -5.73 1.60
N THR A 85 -12.98 -5.68 1.54
CA THR A 85 -13.85 -5.24 2.66
C THR A 85 -13.71 -6.05 3.94
N HIS A 86 -13.23 -7.29 3.85
CA HIS A 86 -13.13 -8.23 4.97
C HIS A 86 -11.69 -8.66 5.27
N ASP A 87 -10.68 -8.07 4.62
CA ASP A 87 -9.29 -8.54 4.77
C ASP A 87 -8.71 -8.27 6.17
N ALA A 88 -9.29 -7.31 6.90
CA ALA A 88 -8.97 -7.07 8.31
C ALA A 88 -9.67 -8.03 9.29
N ALA A 89 -10.63 -8.85 8.81
CA ALA A 89 -11.35 -9.79 9.65
C ALA A 89 -10.57 -11.10 9.81
N GLY A 90 -10.76 -11.78 10.94
CA GLY A 90 -10.24 -13.13 11.12
C GLY A 90 -10.85 -14.09 10.10
N ALA A 91 -10.03 -14.93 9.48
CA ALA A 91 -10.51 -15.95 8.56
C ALA A 91 -11.16 -17.12 9.32
N ILE A 92 -12.33 -17.56 8.85
CA ILE A 92 -12.90 -18.85 9.27
C ILE A 92 -12.39 -19.90 8.30
N LEU A 93 -11.47 -20.75 8.77
CA LEU A 93 -10.93 -21.85 7.99
C LEU A 93 -11.64 -23.15 8.35
N THR A 94 -12.30 -23.78 7.38
CA THR A 94 -12.86 -25.12 7.53
C THR A 94 -12.14 -26.08 6.60
N ILE A 95 -11.41 -27.03 7.17
CA ILE A 95 -10.75 -28.11 6.42
C ILE A 95 -11.68 -29.31 6.44
N ASN A 96 -12.17 -29.72 5.27
CA ASN A 96 -12.96 -30.93 5.11
C ASN A 96 -12.09 -32.01 4.47
N ALA A 97 -11.70 -33.03 5.23
CA ALA A 97 -11.12 -34.22 4.64
C ALA A 97 -12.20 -34.87 3.75
N ARG A 98 -11.90 -34.99 2.46
CA ARG A 98 -12.70 -35.83 1.55
C ARG A 98 -12.43 -37.31 1.86
N ASP A 99 -13.09 -38.20 1.12
CA ASP A 99 -12.90 -39.64 1.23
C ASP A 99 -11.47 -40.04 0.82
N GLY A 100 -10.60 -40.11 1.82
CA GLY A 100 -9.15 -40.34 1.68
C GLY A 100 -8.58 -40.59 3.07
N GLY A 101 -8.80 -41.81 3.57
CA GLY A 101 -8.30 -42.27 4.85
C GLY A 101 -6.78 -42.36 4.89
N THR A 102 -6.24 -42.05 6.08
CA THR A 102 -4.92 -42.42 6.63
C THR A 102 -3.75 -42.49 5.65
N ASP A 103 -2.94 -41.42 5.63
CA ASP A 103 -1.48 -41.42 5.44
C ASP A 103 -0.84 -40.42 6.44
#